data_AF-A0A243SCK9-F1
#
_entry.id   AF-A0A243SCK9-F1
#
_cell.length_a   1.000
_cell.length_b   1.000
_cell.length_c   1.000
_cell.angle_alpha   90.00
_cell.angle_beta   90.00
_cell.angle_gamma   90.00
#
_symmetry.space_group_name_H-M   'P 1'
#
loop_
_entity.id
_entity.type
_entity.pdbx_description
1 polymer ?
#
loop_
_entity_poly.entity_id
_entity_poly.type
_entity_poly.pdbx_seq_one_letter_code
_entity_poly.pdbx_strand_id
1 'polypeptide(L)'
;MKYLKQFMLLLAFVFLSCKGLKSSNKYEPIKTFLISQKLNKTYILQQEKISNKQVLRIFNGSEGLNHLLPQTDTHAYFNLKHWKKMYLEYKNDTLPQEWKKSDFNDFKFLYESKKVLFGEAFTQKIAMGTGNYEIIFLSEPLYYWNKKYVLFYYQKAFLFGGGTARIVIMKREKNHWKVEKEIGDYIYH
;
A
#
# COMPACT_ATOMS: atom_id res chain seq x y z
N MET A 1 -42.87 2.18 -35.49
CA MET A 1 -42.46 1.13 -34.52
C MET A 1 -41.02 0.60 -34.67
N LYS A 2 -40.27 0.87 -35.75
CA LYS A 2 -38.87 0.41 -35.89
C LYS A 2 -37.88 1.18 -35.00
N TYR A 3 -38.05 2.49 -34.87
CA TYR A 3 -37.13 3.34 -34.09
C TYR A 3 -37.24 3.16 -32.57
N LEU A 4 -38.41 2.76 -32.05
CA LEU A 4 -38.63 2.51 -30.62
C LEU A 4 -37.87 1.27 -30.14
N LYS A 5 -37.77 0.23 -30.99
CA LYS A 5 -36.99 -0.99 -30.71
C LYS A 5 -35.48 -0.72 -30.73
N GLN A 6 -35.01 0.17 -31.61
CA GLN A 6 -33.61 0.59 -31.66
C GLN A 6 -33.20 1.43 -30.44
N PHE A 7 -34.10 2.30 -29.96
CA PHE A 7 -33.84 3.11 -28.76
C PHE A 7 -33.79 2.25 -27.48
N MET A 8 -34.67 1.24 -27.36
CA MET A 8 -34.65 0.29 -26.25
C MET A 8 -33.39 -0.60 -26.23
N LEU A 9 -32.85 -0.95 -27.40
CA LEU A 9 -31.60 -1.72 -27.49
C LEU A 9 -30.38 -0.88 -27.06
N LEU A 10 -30.36 0.41 -27.42
CA LEU A 10 -29.31 1.35 -27.01
C LEU A 10 -29.37 1.67 -25.51
N LEU A 11 -30.56 1.76 -24.92
CA LEU A 11 -30.74 2.00 -23.48
C LEU A 11 -30.27 0.80 -22.64
N ALA A 12 -30.48 -0.43 -23.11
CA ALA A 12 -30.01 -1.65 -22.44
C ALA A 12 -28.47 -1.74 -22.37
N PHE A 13 -27.75 -1.19 -23.34
CA PHE A 13 -26.28 -1.13 -23.32
C PHE A 13 -25.73 -0.09 -22.31
N VAL A 14 -26.47 0.98 -22.03
CA VAL A 14 -26.04 1.99 -21.05
C VAL A 14 -26.12 1.45 -19.61
N PHE A 15 -27.09 0.57 -19.32
CA PHE A 15 -27.21 -0.05 -17.99
C PHE A 15 -26.24 -1.23 -17.74
N LEU A 16 -25.69 -1.85 -18.80
CA LEU A 16 -24.69 -2.92 -18.67
C LEU A 16 -23.25 -2.42 -18.43
N SER A 17 -22.97 -1.13 -18.65
CA SER A 17 -21.67 -0.53 -18.30
C SER A 17 -21.57 -0.09 -16.85
N CYS A 18 -22.63 -0.25 -16.05
CA CYS A 18 -22.51 -0.29 -14.60
C CYS A 18 -22.10 -1.71 -14.17
N LYS A 19 -20.82 -2.07 -14.38
CA LYS A 19 -20.13 -2.85 -13.33
C LYS A 19 -20.06 -1.93 -12.13
N GLY A 20 -21.18 -1.88 -11.41
CA GLY A 20 -21.40 -1.05 -10.26
C GLY A 20 -20.20 -1.19 -9.35
N LEU A 21 -19.54 -0.04 -9.14
CA LEU A 21 -18.89 0.36 -7.90
C LEU A 21 -18.64 -0.84 -6.98
N LYS A 22 -17.73 -1.76 -7.38
CA LYS A 22 -17.35 -2.87 -6.53
C LYS A 22 -16.88 -2.20 -5.25
N SER A 23 -17.58 -2.49 -4.14
CA SER A 23 -17.24 -2.11 -2.77
C SER A 23 -15.78 -1.72 -2.74
N SER A 24 -15.48 -0.42 -2.59
CA SER A 24 -14.14 0.12 -2.80
C SER A 24 -13.22 -0.67 -1.87
N ASN A 25 -12.57 -1.71 -2.40
CA ASN A 25 -11.77 -2.57 -1.58
C ASN A 25 -10.68 -1.66 -1.07
N LYS A 26 -10.65 -1.45 0.25
CA LYS A 26 -9.76 -0.49 0.91
C LYS A 26 -8.30 -0.74 0.47
N TYR A 27 -7.97 -1.98 0.13
CA TYR A 27 -6.65 -2.46 -0.26
C TYR A 27 -6.44 -2.58 -1.77
N GLU A 28 -7.40 -2.18 -2.61
CA GLU A 28 -7.24 -2.20 -4.06
C GLU A 28 -5.98 -1.47 -4.56
N PRO A 29 -5.61 -0.28 -4.03
CA PRO A 29 -4.33 0.33 -4.41
C PRO A 29 -3.12 -0.58 -4.10
N ILE A 30 -3.09 -1.18 -2.91
CA ILE A 30 -2.01 -2.08 -2.50
C ILE A 30 -1.96 -3.30 -3.43
N LYS A 31 -3.11 -3.92 -3.72
CA LYS A 31 -3.18 -5.06 -4.67
C LYS A 31 -2.68 -4.67 -6.05
N THR A 32 -3.13 -3.54 -6.58
CA THR A 32 -2.71 -3.02 -7.90
C THR A 32 -1.19 -2.78 -7.93
N PHE A 33 -0.63 -2.22 -6.86
CA PHE A 33 0.82 -2.10 -6.73
C PHE A 33 1.53 -3.47 -6.68
N LEU A 34 1.09 -4.40 -5.84
CA LEU A 34 1.71 -5.73 -5.72
C LEU A 34 1.67 -6.51 -7.06
N ILE A 35 0.60 -6.37 -7.84
CA ILE A 35 0.51 -6.92 -9.20
C ILE A 35 1.59 -6.31 -10.11
N SER A 36 1.80 -4.99 -10.03
CA SER A 36 2.82 -4.30 -10.82
C SER A 36 4.25 -4.74 -10.49
N GLN A 37 4.49 -5.21 -9.25
CA GLN A 37 5.78 -5.74 -8.81
C GLN A 37 6.11 -7.13 -9.39
N LYS A 38 5.18 -7.76 -10.13
CA LYS A 38 5.37 -9.07 -10.78
C LYS A 38 5.91 -10.16 -9.83
N LEU A 39 5.33 -10.23 -8.63
CA LEU A 39 5.69 -11.23 -7.62
C LEU A 39 5.49 -12.65 -8.18
N ASN A 40 6.59 -13.36 -8.44
CA ASN A 40 6.61 -14.61 -9.21
C ASN A 40 6.93 -15.88 -8.37
N LYS A 41 7.14 -15.70 -7.07
CA LYS A 41 7.41 -16.77 -6.11
C LYS A 41 6.59 -16.58 -4.84
N THR A 42 6.73 -17.50 -3.89
CA THR A 42 6.13 -17.37 -2.57
C THR A 42 6.88 -16.33 -1.74
N TYR A 43 6.14 -15.42 -1.13
CA TYR A 43 6.65 -14.41 -0.20
C TYR A 43 6.02 -14.61 1.17
N ILE A 44 6.71 -14.19 2.22
CA ILE A 44 6.09 -14.08 3.55
C ILE A 44 5.54 -12.66 3.70
N LEU A 45 4.26 -12.51 4.01
CA LEU A 45 3.67 -11.27 4.46
C LEU A 45 3.71 -11.26 5.99
N GLN A 46 4.38 -10.25 6.57
CA GLN A 46 4.29 -10.04 8.02
C GLN A 46 2.82 -9.75 8.39
N GLN A 47 2.26 -10.52 9.33
CA GLN A 47 0.84 -10.40 9.71
C GLN A 47 0.52 -9.02 10.28
N GLU A 48 1.38 -8.51 11.15
CA GLU A 48 1.25 -7.19 11.76
C GLU A 48 1.54 -6.10 10.71
N LYS A 49 0.61 -5.16 10.58
CA LYS A 49 0.75 -4.01 9.68
C LYS A 49 1.84 -3.09 10.18
N ILE A 50 2.63 -2.54 9.25
CA ILE A 50 3.54 -1.45 9.56
C ILE A 50 2.73 -0.21 9.95
N SER A 51 3.16 0.47 11.00
CA SER A 51 2.49 1.68 11.48
C SER A 51 2.48 2.77 10.40
N ASN A 52 1.31 3.39 10.21
CA ASN A 52 1.15 4.55 9.33
C ASN A 52 2.03 5.74 9.72
N LYS A 53 2.55 5.79 10.96
CA LYS A 53 3.56 6.78 11.36
C LYS A 53 4.79 6.75 10.44
N GLN A 54 5.20 5.58 9.95
CA GLN A 54 6.30 5.48 8.98
C GLN A 54 5.97 6.19 7.68
N VAL A 55 4.73 6.06 7.18
CA VAL A 55 4.29 6.77 5.98
C VAL A 55 4.28 8.28 6.20
N LEU A 56 3.74 8.73 7.34
CA LEU A 56 3.72 10.16 7.71
C LEU A 56 5.13 10.75 7.78
N ARG A 57 6.04 10.08 8.50
CA ARG A 57 7.43 10.52 8.66
C ARG A 57 8.16 10.61 7.33
N ILE A 58 8.13 9.55 6.52
CA ILE A 58 8.84 9.53 5.23
C ILE A 58 8.23 10.55 4.27
N PHE A 59 6.89 10.67 4.22
CA PHE A 59 6.23 11.62 3.35
C PHE A 59 6.56 13.08 3.71
N ASN A 60 6.68 13.37 5.00
CA ASN A 60 6.96 14.71 5.49
C ASN A 60 8.46 15.06 5.56
N GLY A 61 9.33 14.04 5.58
CA GLY A 61 10.77 14.16 5.85
C GLY A 61 11.12 14.12 7.35
N SER A 62 10.14 14.31 8.23
CA SER A 62 10.28 14.18 9.69
C SER A 62 8.93 13.93 10.35
N GLU A 63 8.94 13.66 11.66
CA GLU A 63 7.71 13.72 12.46
C GLU A 63 7.18 15.16 12.57
N GLY A 64 5.87 15.32 12.79
CA GLY A 64 5.25 16.61 13.08
C GLY A 64 4.47 17.24 11.92
N LEU A 65 3.81 18.37 12.21
CA LEU A 65 2.96 19.09 11.25
C LEU A 65 3.75 19.96 10.27
N ASN A 66 4.98 20.32 10.62
CA ASN A 66 5.82 21.20 9.83
C ASN A 66 6.52 20.39 8.75
N HIS A 67 6.34 20.79 7.50
CA HIS A 67 7.00 20.18 6.37
C HIS A 67 8.41 20.71 6.24
N LEU A 68 9.39 19.82 6.14
CA LEU A 68 10.75 20.21 5.86
C LEU A 68 10.88 20.56 4.37
N LEU A 69 10.90 21.86 4.08
CA LEU A 69 11.12 22.42 2.74
C LEU A 69 12.61 22.73 2.51
N PRO A 70 13.19 22.48 1.31
CA PRO A 70 12.88 21.47 0.31
C PRO A 70 14.01 20.43 0.28
N GLN A 71 13.85 19.28 0.93
CA GLN A 71 14.88 18.23 0.92
C GLN A 71 14.35 16.84 0.52
N THR A 72 13.10 16.73 0.06
CA THR A 72 12.50 15.42 -0.24
C THR A 72 11.78 15.38 -1.57
N ASP A 73 11.85 14.23 -2.24
CA ASP A 73 11.12 13.90 -3.48
C ASP A 73 9.58 13.95 -3.32
N THR A 74 9.08 14.22 -2.11
CA THR A 74 7.65 14.27 -1.77
C THR A 74 7.03 15.65 -2.02
N HIS A 75 7.84 16.69 -2.20
CA HIS A 75 7.38 18.08 -2.24
C HIS A 75 6.32 18.33 -3.33
N ALA A 76 6.47 17.73 -4.51
CA ALA A 76 5.52 17.86 -5.62
C ALA A 76 4.10 17.33 -5.28
N TYR A 77 3.99 16.47 -4.28
CA TYR A 77 2.74 15.90 -3.82
C TYR A 77 2.22 16.59 -2.56
N PHE A 78 2.96 17.54 -2.00
CA PHE A 78 2.64 18.12 -0.71
C PHE A 78 1.67 19.30 -0.82
N ASN A 79 0.50 19.14 -0.23
CA ASN A 79 -0.46 20.20 0.02
C ASN A 79 -0.68 20.36 1.53
N LEU A 80 -0.31 21.53 2.08
CA LEU A 80 -0.30 21.79 3.53
C LEU A 80 -1.66 21.54 4.19
N LYS A 81 -2.76 21.98 3.57
CA LYS A 81 -4.12 21.78 4.11
C LYS A 81 -4.45 20.30 4.25
N HIS A 82 -4.20 19.54 3.19
CA HIS A 82 -4.48 18.10 3.17
C HIS A 82 -3.49 17.32 4.03
N TRP A 83 -2.24 17.77 4.15
CA TRP A 83 -1.23 17.17 5.02
C TRP A 83 -1.66 17.25 6.48
N LYS A 84 -1.98 18.46 6.96
CA LYS A 84 -2.42 18.65 8.35
C LYS A 84 -3.61 17.77 8.68
N LYS A 85 -4.58 17.64 7.76
CA LYS A 85 -5.73 16.75 7.91
C LYS A 85 -5.30 15.29 8.07
N MET A 86 -4.52 14.76 7.12
CA MET A 86 -4.05 13.37 7.16
C MET A 86 -3.18 13.09 8.39
N TYR A 87 -2.23 13.98 8.72
CA TYR A 87 -1.38 13.81 9.89
C TYR A 87 -2.20 13.73 11.18
N LEU A 88 -3.17 14.64 11.39
CA LEU A 88 -4.01 14.62 12.58
C LEU A 88 -4.89 13.36 12.68
N GLU A 89 -5.33 12.82 11.55
CA GLU A 89 -6.13 11.59 11.47
C GLU A 89 -5.31 10.35 11.87
N TYR A 90 -4.05 10.26 11.44
CA TYR A 90 -3.25 9.03 11.58
C TYR A 90 -2.08 9.10 12.57
N LYS A 91 -1.74 10.27 13.14
CA LYS A 91 -0.60 10.42 14.09
C LYS A 91 -0.73 9.57 15.36
N ASN A 92 -1.96 9.26 15.76
CA ASN A 92 -2.26 8.50 16.98
C ASN A 92 -2.67 7.05 16.64
N ASP A 93 -2.33 6.55 15.46
CA ASP A 93 -2.59 5.16 15.09
C ASP A 93 -1.74 4.24 15.99
N THR A 94 -2.40 3.65 17.00
CA THR A 94 -1.79 2.85 18.07
C THR A 94 -2.30 1.42 18.12
N LEU A 95 -3.37 1.10 17.38
CA LEU A 95 -3.94 -0.25 17.43
C LEU A 95 -3.10 -1.21 16.58
N PRO A 96 -2.60 -2.33 17.13
CA PRO A 96 -2.00 -3.37 16.31
C PRO A 96 -3.09 -3.90 15.37
N GLN A 97 -2.90 -3.65 14.08
CA GLN A 97 -3.79 -4.16 13.05
C GLN A 97 -3.06 -5.29 12.33
N GLU A 98 -3.73 -6.41 12.15
CA GLU A 98 -3.21 -7.56 11.42
C GLU A 98 -3.90 -7.70 10.06
N TRP A 99 -3.16 -8.21 9.08
CA TRP A 99 -3.72 -8.62 7.79
C TRP A 99 -4.52 -9.91 7.93
N LYS A 100 -5.71 -9.95 7.35
CA LYS A 100 -6.46 -11.20 7.19
C LYS A 100 -6.00 -11.90 5.92
N LYS A 101 -6.04 -13.23 5.90
CA LYS A 101 -5.77 -14.02 4.67
C LYS A 101 -6.69 -13.62 3.51
N SER A 102 -7.94 -13.25 3.81
CA SER A 102 -8.91 -12.75 2.84
C SER A 102 -8.50 -11.44 2.17
N ASP A 103 -7.63 -10.65 2.80
CA ASP A 103 -7.25 -9.33 2.29
C ASP A 103 -6.39 -9.46 1.02
N PHE A 104 -5.61 -10.54 0.89
CA PHE A 104 -4.69 -10.80 -0.22
C PHE A 104 -4.79 -12.25 -0.75
N ASN A 105 -6.00 -12.80 -0.79
CA ASN A 105 -6.26 -14.15 -1.32
C ASN A 105 -5.81 -14.37 -2.78
N ASP A 106 -5.67 -13.29 -3.56
CA ASP A 106 -5.15 -13.31 -4.93
C ASP A 106 -3.63 -13.54 -5.00
N PHE A 107 -2.93 -13.54 -3.85
CA PHE A 107 -1.49 -13.65 -3.74
C PHE A 107 -1.09 -14.92 -2.97
N LYS A 108 -0.01 -15.56 -3.43
CA LYS A 108 0.57 -16.74 -2.77
C LYS A 108 1.49 -16.31 -1.62
N PHE A 109 0.90 -15.73 -0.58
CA PHE A 109 1.62 -15.33 0.64
C PHE A 109 1.55 -16.40 1.73
N LEU A 110 2.70 -16.65 2.35
CA LEU A 110 2.75 -17.21 3.69
C LEU A 110 2.53 -16.06 4.67
N TYR A 111 1.80 -16.31 5.75
CA TYR A 111 1.51 -15.29 6.76
C TYR A 111 2.24 -15.68 8.02
N GLU A 112 3.18 -14.83 8.46
CA GLU A 112 3.93 -15.05 9.69
C GLU A 112 3.89 -13.82 10.57
N SER A 113 3.75 -14.04 11.87
CA SER A 113 3.82 -12.97 12.86
C SER A 113 5.26 -12.51 13.04
N LYS A 114 5.43 -11.26 13.49
CA LYS A 114 6.72 -10.72 13.91
C LYS A 114 7.39 -11.64 14.95
N LYS A 115 6.62 -12.19 15.90
CA LYS A 115 7.17 -13.11 16.90
C LYS A 115 7.79 -14.36 16.27
N VAL A 116 7.18 -14.90 15.22
CA VAL A 116 7.72 -16.07 14.51
C VAL A 116 8.91 -15.68 13.64
N LEU A 117 8.77 -14.63 12.83
CA LEU A 117 9.83 -14.15 11.91
C LEU A 117 11.14 -13.85 12.62
N PHE A 118 11.07 -13.22 13.79
CA PHE A 118 12.24 -12.86 14.61
C PHE A 118 12.50 -13.86 15.74
N GLY A 119 11.84 -15.02 15.71
CA GLY A 119 12.05 -16.11 16.65
C GLY A 119 13.29 -16.94 16.31
N GLU A 120 13.82 -17.62 17.32
CA GLU A 120 15.03 -18.46 17.19
C GLU A 120 14.85 -19.57 16.14
N ALA A 121 13.73 -20.29 16.16
CA ALA A 121 13.48 -21.39 15.23
C ALA A 121 13.45 -20.94 13.77
N PHE A 122 12.86 -19.77 13.47
CA PHE A 122 12.85 -19.22 12.12
C PHE A 122 14.25 -18.76 11.72
N THR A 123 14.95 -18.07 12.62
CA THR A 123 16.35 -17.65 12.44
C THR A 123 17.28 -18.83 12.12
N GLN A 124 17.15 -19.95 12.84
CA GLN A 124 17.92 -21.16 12.59
C GLN A 124 17.63 -21.74 11.18
N LYS A 125 16.36 -21.81 10.76
CA LYS A 125 16.02 -22.24 9.39
C LYS A 125 16.68 -21.39 8.31
N ILE A 126 16.74 -20.07 8.52
CA ILE A 126 17.43 -19.14 7.62
C ILE A 126 18.94 -19.41 7.62
N ALA A 127 19.56 -19.50 8.80
CA ALA A 127 20.99 -19.73 8.95
C ALA A 127 21.45 -21.07 8.34
N MET A 128 20.59 -22.09 8.38
CA MET A 128 20.82 -23.40 7.75
C MET A 128 20.56 -23.40 6.23
N GLY A 129 20.22 -22.26 5.63
CA GLY A 129 19.98 -22.12 4.19
C GLY A 129 18.64 -22.70 3.69
N THR A 130 17.79 -23.22 4.59
CA THR A 130 16.54 -23.91 4.24
C THR A 130 15.30 -22.99 4.28
N GLY A 131 15.51 -21.68 4.40
CA GLY A 131 14.42 -20.72 4.62
C GLY A 131 14.53 -19.38 3.90
N ASN A 132 15.32 -19.22 2.83
CA ASN A 132 15.60 -17.91 2.21
C ASN A 132 14.38 -17.25 1.54
N TYR A 133 13.43 -16.76 2.34
CA TYR A 133 12.21 -16.10 1.91
C TYR A 133 12.38 -14.58 1.96
N GLU A 134 11.92 -13.91 0.91
CA GLU A 134 11.69 -12.47 0.96
C GLU A 134 10.42 -12.19 1.77
N ILE A 135 10.54 -11.28 2.72
CA ILE A 135 9.46 -10.81 3.59
C ILE A 135 8.95 -9.50 3.02
N ILE A 136 7.63 -9.40 2.90
CA ILE A 136 6.89 -8.20 2.52
C ILE A 136 6.33 -7.56 3.78
N PHE A 137 6.59 -6.27 3.93
CA PHE A 137 6.05 -5.42 4.99
C PHE A 137 5.19 -4.34 4.36
N LEU A 138 3.97 -4.16 4.87
CA LEU A 138 2.97 -3.24 4.34
C LEU A 138 2.28 -2.48 5.48
N SER A 139 1.98 -1.20 5.27
CA SER A 139 1.04 -0.46 6.11
C SER A 139 -0.37 -0.48 5.54
N GLU A 140 -1.32 0.04 6.31
CA GLU A 140 -2.61 0.48 5.79
C GLU A 140 -2.45 1.57 4.70
N PRO A 141 -3.37 1.69 3.73
CA PRO A 141 -3.39 2.80 2.80
C PRO A 141 -3.96 4.06 3.46
N LEU A 142 -3.21 5.15 3.33
CA LEU A 142 -3.58 6.50 3.74
C LEU A 142 -4.14 7.28 2.55
N TYR A 143 -5.43 7.60 2.60
CA TYR A 143 -6.06 8.37 1.54
C TYR A 143 -5.81 9.87 1.71
N TYR A 144 -5.25 10.49 0.68
CA TYR A 144 -4.73 11.84 0.73
C TYR A 144 -5.38 12.75 -0.33
N TRP A 145 -5.45 14.04 -0.01
CA TRP A 145 -5.94 15.09 -0.91
C TRP A 145 -7.27 14.74 -1.57
N ASN A 146 -8.31 14.53 -0.74
CA ASN A 146 -9.66 14.13 -1.18
C ASN A 146 -9.65 12.83 -2.01
N LYS A 147 -8.85 11.84 -1.60
CA LYS A 147 -8.66 10.56 -2.32
C LYS A 147 -8.09 10.72 -3.73
N LYS A 148 -7.46 11.86 -4.04
CA LYS A 148 -6.66 12.04 -5.28
C LYS A 148 -5.42 11.15 -5.25
N TYR A 149 -4.84 10.99 -4.07
CA TYR A 149 -3.69 10.12 -3.83
C TYR A 149 -3.99 9.11 -2.74
N VAL A 150 -3.22 8.03 -2.74
CA VAL A 150 -3.13 7.08 -1.64
C VAL A 150 -1.67 6.75 -1.41
N LEU A 151 -1.30 6.70 -0.14
CA LEU A 151 0.07 6.46 0.31
C LEU A 151 0.10 5.21 1.19
N PHE A 152 1.11 4.38 1.05
CA PHE A 152 1.34 3.28 1.99
C PHE A 152 2.82 2.92 2.04
N TYR A 153 3.22 2.30 3.14
CA TYR A 153 4.56 1.77 3.32
C TYR A 153 4.69 0.44 2.58
N TYR A 154 5.82 0.24 1.93
CA TYR A 154 6.22 -1.03 1.35
C TYR A 154 7.70 -1.28 1.65
N GLN A 155 8.00 -2.50 2.07
CA GLN A 155 9.37 -3.00 2.07
C GLN A 155 9.35 -4.46 1.64
N LYS A 156 10.37 -4.82 0.87
CA LYS A 156 10.70 -6.20 0.55
C LYS A 156 12.14 -6.43 1.00
N ALA A 157 12.35 -7.34 1.94
CA ALA A 157 13.64 -7.56 2.59
C ALA A 157 13.84 -9.04 2.93
N PHE A 158 15.07 -9.45 3.19
CA PHE A 158 15.36 -10.71 3.87
C PHE A 158 15.55 -10.45 5.36
N LEU A 159 15.38 -11.48 6.19
CA LEU A 159 15.49 -11.32 7.66
C LEU A 159 16.87 -10.80 8.10
N PHE A 160 17.95 -11.27 7.46
CA PHE A 160 19.34 -10.90 7.77
C PHE A 160 20.02 -10.12 6.65
N GLY A 161 19.26 -9.42 5.81
CA GLY A 161 19.87 -8.63 4.75
C GLY A 161 18.93 -7.81 3.89
N GLY A 162 19.40 -6.61 3.56
CA GLY A 162 18.90 -5.79 2.47
C GLY A 162 17.43 -5.37 2.56
N GLY A 163 17.00 -4.65 1.53
CA GLY A 163 15.61 -4.22 1.36
C GLY A 163 15.42 -2.73 1.62
N THR A 164 15.03 -2.02 0.57
CA THR A 164 14.77 -0.58 0.65
C THR A 164 13.32 -0.34 1.08
N ALA A 165 13.17 0.10 2.32
CA ALA A 165 11.93 0.68 2.81
C ALA A 165 11.54 1.88 1.96
N ARG A 166 10.27 1.94 1.56
CA ARG A 166 9.77 3.04 0.73
C ARG A 166 8.31 3.34 1.06
N ILE A 167 7.90 4.57 0.79
CA ILE A 167 6.47 4.86 0.61
C ILE A 167 6.13 4.75 -0.87
N VAL A 168 4.95 4.21 -1.14
CA VAL A 168 4.35 4.19 -2.47
C VAL A 168 3.29 5.27 -2.51
N ILE A 169 3.40 6.18 -3.48
CA ILE A 169 2.38 7.18 -3.78
C ILE A 169 1.68 6.70 -5.05
N MET A 170 0.38 6.44 -4.94
CA MET A 170 -0.46 6.18 -6.10
C MET A 170 -1.45 7.31 -6.30
N LYS A 171 -1.74 7.61 -7.56
CA LYS A 171 -2.69 8.63 -7.99
C LYS A 171 -3.92 7.98 -8.60
N ARG A 172 -5.09 8.56 -8.32
CA ARG A 172 -6.35 8.12 -8.91
C ARG A 172 -6.54 8.76 -10.28
N GLU A 173 -6.56 7.95 -11.34
CA GLU A 173 -6.76 8.38 -12.72
C GLU A 173 -7.90 7.58 -13.35
N LYS A 174 -8.93 8.26 -13.87
CA LYS A 174 -10.12 7.61 -14.48
C LYS A 174 -10.66 6.44 -13.63
N ASN A 175 -10.76 6.65 -12.32
CA ASN A 175 -11.19 5.69 -11.29
C ASN A 175 -10.25 4.50 -11.00
N HIS A 176 -9.04 4.46 -11.56
CA HIS A 176 -8.04 3.43 -11.29
C HIS A 176 -6.85 4.02 -10.51
N TRP A 177 -6.18 3.22 -9.69
CA TRP A 177 -4.91 3.64 -9.08
C TRP A 177 -3.75 3.34 -10.01
N LYS A 178 -2.86 4.32 -10.15
CA LYS A 178 -1.61 4.18 -10.87
C LYS A 178 -0.47 4.56 -9.95
N VAL A 179 0.63 3.80 -10.01
CA VAL A 179 1.86 4.16 -9.29
C VAL A 179 2.38 5.47 -9.87
N GLU A 180 2.45 6.49 -9.03
CA GLU A 180 2.97 7.81 -9.40
C GLU A 180 4.43 7.91 -9.02
N LYS A 181 4.79 7.48 -7.79
CA LYS A 181 6.15 7.54 -7.28
C LYS A 181 6.37 6.52 -6.17
N GLU A 182 7.60 5.99 -6.10
CA GLU A 182 8.12 5.28 -4.95
C GLU A 182 9.25 6.12 -4.35
N ILE A 183 9.22 6.35 -3.03
CA ILE A 183 10.17 7.23 -2.35
C ILE A 183 10.80 6.43 -1.21
N GLY A 184 12.12 6.24 -1.30
CA GLY A 184 12.89 5.51 -0.30
C GLY A 184 12.93 6.23 1.05
N ASP A 185 13.15 5.46 2.10
CA ASP A 185 13.48 6.01 3.41
C ASP A 185 14.96 6.37 3.45
N TYR A 186 15.27 7.67 3.36
CA TYR A 186 16.63 8.21 3.27
C TYR A 186 17.46 8.08 4.57
N ILE A 187 17.01 7.31 5.58
CA ILE A 187 17.74 7.09 6.83
C ILE A 187 19.05 6.30 6.63
N TYR A 188 19.23 5.62 5.49
CA TYR A 188 20.39 4.76 5.22
C TYR A 188 21.39 5.32 4.18
N HIS A 189 21.55 6.64 4.09
CA HIS A 189 22.63 7.23 3.29
C HIS A 189 23.82 7.68 4.15
#